data_AF-A0AAJ4JR38-F1
#
_entry.id   AF-A0AAJ4JR38-F1
#
_cell.length_a   1.000
_cell.length_b   1.000
_cell.length_c   1.000
_cell.angle_alpha   90.00
_cell.angle_beta   90.00
_cell.angle_gamma   90.00
#
_symmetry.space_group_name_H-M   'P 1'
#
loop_
_entity.id
_entity.type
_entity.pdbx_description
1 polymer ?
#
loop_
_entity_poly.entity_id
_entity_poly.type
_entity_poly.pdbx_seq_one_letter_code
_entity_poly.pdbx_strand_id
1 'polypeptide(L)'
;MSSSTPLYEWVKNYERHGMAGLKRRNTKKEYSVQFKLDAIQFMLETGASYTETAVQFKLSTSSIVKLWMKKFRKQGKEGLELKQKGRPSMSKKPIKQKKQEAKKRTRENNYRSSFG
;
A
#
# COMPACT_ATOMS: atom_id res chain seq x y z
N MET A 1 28.45 -23.99 10.72
CA MET A 1 27.24 -23.92 9.86
C MET A 1 27.50 -22.83 8.83
N SER A 2 27.67 -23.20 7.55
CA SER A 2 28.11 -22.25 6.51
C SER A 2 27.09 -21.13 6.38
N SER A 3 27.50 -19.91 6.73
CA SER A 3 26.71 -18.71 6.49
C SER A 3 26.52 -18.60 4.98
N SER A 4 25.29 -18.78 4.48
CA SER A 4 24.97 -18.42 3.09
C SER A 4 25.24 -16.92 2.98
N THR A 5 26.41 -16.58 2.45
CA THR A 5 26.81 -15.18 2.32
C THR A 5 25.93 -14.56 1.25
N PRO A 6 25.61 -13.26 1.35
CA PRO A 6 24.92 -12.56 0.28
C PRO A 6 25.59 -12.80 -1.09
N LEU A 7 26.91 -12.95 -1.14
CA LEU A 7 27.64 -13.28 -2.35
C LEU A 7 27.27 -14.65 -2.94
N TYR A 8 27.16 -15.69 -2.11
CA TYR A 8 26.75 -17.02 -2.57
C TYR A 8 25.34 -17.01 -3.19
N GLU A 9 24.39 -16.34 -2.56
CA GLU A 9 23.04 -16.17 -3.11
C GLU A 9 23.03 -15.36 -4.41
N TRP A 10 23.90 -14.34 -4.54
CA TRP A 10 24.04 -13.55 -5.75
C TRP A 10 24.57 -14.38 -6.93
N VAL A 11 25.64 -15.16 -6.70
CA VAL A 11 26.21 -16.05 -7.72
C VAL A 11 25.17 -17.07 -8.16
N LYS A 12 24.49 -17.73 -7.21
CA LYS A 12 23.46 -18.72 -7.50
C LYS A 12 22.26 -18.13 -8.27
N ASN A 13 21.85 -16.91 -7.95
CA ASN A 13 20.79 -16.22 -8.69
C ASN A 13 21.24 -15.86 -10.12
N TYR A 14 22.49 -15.47 -10.31
CA TYR A 14 23.05 -15.19 -11.63
C TYR A 14 23.16 -16.45 -12.48
N GLU A 15 23.62 -17.58 -11.93
CA GLU A 15 23.67 -18.85 -12.66
C GLU A 15 22.28 -19.32 -13.13
N ARG A 16 21.24 -19.10 -12.31
CA ARG A 16 19.86 -19.53 -12.62
C ARG A 16 19.10 -18.60 -13.56
N HIS A 17 19.32 -17.30 -13.44
CA HIS A 17 18.46 -16.29 -14.06
C HIS A 17 19.25 -15.21 -14.83
N GLY A 18 20.57 -15.36 -14.92
CA GLY A 18 21.47 -14.39 -15.54
C GLY A 18 21.38 -13.01 -14.89
N MET A 19 21.57 -11.96 -15.70
CA MET A 19 21.42 -10.57 -15.26
C MET A 19 20.04 -10.25 -14.68
N ALA A 20 18.98 -10.99 -15.07
CA ALA A 20 17.64 -10.78 -14.52
C ALA A 20 17.53 -11.18 -13.04
N GLY A 21 18.32 -12.17 -12.58
CA GLY A 21 18.39 -12.58 -11.17
C GLY A 21 19.04 -11.55 -10.24
N LEU A 22 19.83 -10.63 -10.80
CA LEU A 22 20.47 -9.53 -10.08
C LEU A 22 19.67 -8.23 -10.11
N LYS A 23 18.67 -8.12 -11.00
CA LYS A 23 17.80 -6.94 -11.06
C LYS A 23 16.91 -6.90 -9.82
N ARG A 24 16.84 -5.71 -9.20
CA ARG A 24 15.89 -5.47 -8.11
C ARG A 24 14.48 -5.77 -8.60
N ARG A 25 13.76 -6.62 -7.87
CA ARG A 25 12.34 -6.86 -8.15
C ARG A 25 11.53 -5.60 -7.85
N ASN A 26 11.18 -4.85 -8.89
CA ASN A 26 10.39 -3.61 -8.76
C ASN A 26 8.89 -3.85 -8.59
N THR A 27 8.41 -5.06 -8.88
CA THR A 27 7.00 -5.40 -8.75
C THR A 27 6.74 -6.23 -7.49
N LYS A 28 5.84 -5.73 -6.65
CA LYS A 28 5.23 -6.51 -5.59
C LYS A 28 4.19 -7.43 -6.24
N LYS A 29 4.28 -8.73 -6.03
CA LYS A 29 3.21 -9.65 -6.47
C LYS A 29 1.95 -9.30 -5.70
N GLU A 30 0.93 -8.86 -6.43
CA GLU A 30 -0.39 -8.58 -5.87
C GLU A 30 -1.19 -9.88 -5.82
N TYR A 31 -1.92 -10.05 -4.73
CA TYR A 31 -2.79 -11.19 -4.52
C TYR A 31 -4.20 -10.66 -4.29
N SER A 32 -5.17 -11.24 -4.99
CA SER A 32 -6.59 -10.92 -4.80
C SER A 32 -7.01 -11.22 -3.36
N VAL A 33 -8.08 -10.57 -2.90
CA VAL A 33 -8.62 -10.81 -1.56
C VAL A 33 -9.11 -12.24 -1.43
N GLN A 34 -9.78 -12.75 -2.48
CA GLN A 34 -10.25 -14.13 -2.54
C GLN A 34 -9.10 -15.12 -2.34
N PHE A 35 -8.00 -14.97 -3.08
CA PHE A 35 -6.85 -15.85 -2.95
C PHE A 35 -6.26 -15.88 -1.53
N LYS A 36 -6.26 -14.73 -0.83
CA LYS A 36 -5.80 -14.66 0.57
C LYS A 36 -6.76 -15.37 1.51
N LEU A 37 -8.07 -15.26 1.26
CA LEU A 37 -9.10 -15.92 2.05
C LEU A 37 -9.00 -17.44 1.87
N ASP A 38 -8.89 -17.93 0.64
CA ASP A 38 -8.77 -19.36 0.33
C ASP A 38 -7.55 -19.96 1.06
N ALA A 39 -6.41 -19.26 1.06
CA ALA A 39 -5.21 -19.69 1.77
C ALA A 39 -5.40 -19.78 3.30
N ILE A 40 -6.14 -18.83 3.88
CA ILE A 40 -6.43 -18.84 5.32
C ILE A 40 -7.44 -19.91 5.66
N GLN A 41 -8.50 -20.05 4.86
CA GLN A 41 -9.54 -21.06 5.06
C GLN A 41 -8.94 -22.47 4.99
N PHE A 42 -8.14 -22.75 3.96
CA PHE A 42 -7.39 -23.99 3.85
C PHE A 42 -6.59 -24.29 5.11
N MET A 43 -5.88 -23.30 5.64
CA MET A 43 -5.06 -23.46 6.86
C MET A 43 -5.92 -23.74 8.10
N LEU A 44 -7.11 -23.13 8.19
CA LEU A 44 -8.05 -23.34 9.30
C LEU A 44 -8.72 -24.71 9.25
N GLU A 45 -9.06 -25.19 8.05
CA GLU A 45 -9.71 -26.49 7.84
C GLU A 45 -8.73 -27.67 8.02
N THR A 46 -7.51 -27.53 7.51
CA THR A 46 -6.51 -28.62 7.53
C THR A 46 -5.59 -28.58 8.74
N GLY A 47 -5.49 -27.45 9.44
CA GLY A 47 -4.50 -27.24 10.49
C GLY A 47 -3.05 -27.14 9.97
N ALA A 48 -2.87 -26.96 8.65
CA ALA A 48 -1.55 -26.89 8.02
C ALA A 48 -0.68 -25.75 8.59
N SER A 49 0.63 -25.97 8.60
CA SER A 49 1.61 -24.94 8.95
C SER A 49 1.71 -23.85 7.89
N TYR A 50 2.20 -22.66 8.26
CA TYR A 50 2.44 -21.56 7.32
C TYR A 50 3.34 -21.93 6.14
N THR A 51 4.25 -22.88 6.35
CA THR A 51 5.16 -23.40 5.32
C THR A 51 4.41 -24.30 4.35
N GLU A 52 3.60 -25.22 4.83
CA GLU A 52 2.81 -26.12 3.99
C GLU A 52 1.78 -25.33 3.17
N THR A 53 1.06 -24.39 3.80
CA THR A 53 0.14 -23.49 3.07
C THR A 53 0.89 -22.67 2.02
N ALA A 54 2.10 -22.20 2.31
CA ALA A 54 2.88 -21.46 1.31
C ALA A 54 3.27 -22.33 0.11
N VAL A 55 3.63 -23.60 0.33
CA VAL A 55 3.94 -24.55 -0.75
C VAL A 55 2.70 -24.83 -1.60
N GLN A 56 1.56 -25.13 -0.96
CA GLN A 56 0.29 -25.41 -1.65
C GLN A 56 -0.16 -24.23 -2.53
N PHE A 57 -0.08 -23.01 -2.00
CA PHE A 57 -0.47 -21.79 -2.71
C PHE A 57 0.66 -21.18 -3.57
N LYS A 58 1.76 -21.91 -3.79
CA LYS A 58 2.93 -21.47 -4.60
C LYS A 58 3.41 -20.06 -4.23
N LEU A 59 3.48 -19.80 -2.93
CA LEU A 59 3.96 -18.55 -2.35
C LEU A 59 5.46 -18.60 -2.14
N SER A 60 6.12 -17.47 -2.40
CA SER A 60 7.59 -17.39 -2.30
C SER A 60 8.12 -17.55 -0.87
N THR A 61 7.32 -17.18 0.14
CA THR A 61 7.73 -17.18 1.54
C THR A 61 6.55 -17.41 2.47
N SER A 62 6.72 -18.23 3.52
CA SER A 62 5.72 -18.47 4.57
C SER A 62 5.35 -17.23 5.37
N SER A 63 6.23 -16.22 5.40
CA SER A 63 5.96 -14.90 6.01
C SER A 63 4.74 -14.19 5.41
N ILE A 64 4.42 -14.46 4.14
CA ILE A 64 3.23 -13.89 3.48
C ILE A 64 1.95 -14.41 4.12
N VAL A 65 1.86 -15.73 4.33
CA VAL A 65 0.70 -16.38 4.97
C VAL A 65 0.54 -15.90 6.41
N LYS A 66 1.65 -15.83 7.17
CA LYS A 66 1.66 -15.28 8.53
C LYS A 66 1.08 -13.85 8.59
N LEU A 67 1.46 -13.01 7.63
CA LEU A 67 0.98 -11.63 7.56
C LEU A 67 -0.53 -11.57 7.27
N TRP A 68 -1.03 -12.41 6.36
CA TRP A 68 -2.45 -12.48 6.06
C TRP A 68 -3.26 -12.97 7.26
N MET A 69 -2.80 -14.04 7.91
CA MET A 69 -3.45 -14.57 9.11
C MET A 69 -3.51 -13.53 10.24
N LYS A 70 -2.41 -12.81 10.47
CA LYS A 70 -2.36 -11.73 11.47
C LYS A 70 -3.37 -10.62 11.17
N LYS A 71 -3.51 -10.23 9.89
CA LYS A 71 -4.47 -9.22 9.45
C LYS A 71 -5.91 -9.70 9.60
N PHE A 72 -6.16 -10.95 9.20
CA PHE A 72 -7.47 -11.59 9.32
C PHE A 72 -7.91 -11.70 10.78
N ARG A 73 -7.03 -12.12 11.69
CA ARG A 73 -7.34 -12.15 13.13
C ARG A 73 -7.63 -10.76 13.72
N LYS A 74 -7.05 -9.70 13.17
CA LYS A 74 -7.20 -8.33 13.68
C LYS A 74 -8.43 -7.60 13.13
N GLN A 75 -8.74 -7.78 11.84
CA GLN A 75 -9.72 -6.98 11.10
C GLN A 75 -10.66 -7.84 10.22
N GLY A 76 -10.62 -9.17 10.37
CA GLY A 76 -11.40 -10.08 9.53
C GLY A 76 -11.05 -9.97 8.04
N LYS A 77 -12.07 -10.16 7.20
CA LYS A 77 -11.96 -10.04 5.73
C LYS A 77 -11.46 -8.65 5.29
N GLU A 78 -11.89 -7.57 5.95
CA GLU A 78 -11.50 -6.19 5.64
C GLU A 78 -9.99 -5.94 5.84
N GLY A 79 -9.35 -6.73 6.70
CA GLY A 79 -7.90 -6.69 6.89
C GLY A 79 -7.09 -7.18 5.69
N LEU A 80 -7.69 -8.01 4.84
CA LEU A 80 -7.07 -8.61 3.66
C LEU A 80 -7.24 -7.77 2.40
N GLU A 81 -8.18 -6.82 2.44
CA GLU A 81 -8.41 -5.86 1.37
C GLU A 81 -7.20 -4.94 1.17
N LEU A 82 -7.00 -4.53 -0.07
CA LEU A 82 -5.97 -3.56 -0.44
C LEU A 82 -6.43 -2.18 0.05
N LYS A 83 -6.12 -1.83 1.29
CA LYS A 83 -6.20 -0.43 1.71
C LYS A 83 -5.21 0.36 0.85
N GLN A 84 -5.72 1.33 0.09
CA GLN A 84 -4.88 2.24 -0.69
C GLN A 84 -3.84 2.85 0.24
N LYS A 85 -2.59 2.42 0.08
CA LYS A 85 -1.49 2.87 0.94
C LYS A 85 -0.92 4.13 0.32
N GLY A 86 -1.54 5.26 0.63
CA GLY A 86 -1.03 6.59 0.36
C GLY A 86 -1.03 7.41 1.66
N ARG A 87 -0.10 8.37 1.75
CA ARG A 87 -0.27 9.47 2.70
C ARG A 87 -1.59 10.15 2.33
N PRO A 88 -2.50 10.44 3.28
CA PRO A 88 -3.68 11.24 2.95
C PRO A 88 -3.20 12.52 2.26
N SER A 89 -3.88 12.89 1.17
CA SER A 89 -3.57 14.13 0.46
C SER A 89 -3.65 15.28 1.46
N MET A 90 -2.58 16.06 1.57
CA MET A 90 -2.58 17.27 2.40
C MET A 90 -3.54 18.27 1.75
N SER A 91 -4.79 18.29 2.21
CA SER A 91 -5.81 19.21 1.73
C SER A 91 -5.27 20.64 1.77
N LYS A 92 -5.12 21.32 0.62
CA LYS A 92 -4.94 22.78 0.61
C LYS A 92 -6.25 23.37 1.15
N LYS A 93 -6.19 24.04 2.31
CA LYS A 93 -7.33 24.82 2.85
C LYS A 93 -7.91 25.69 1.73
N PRO A 94 -9.23 25.72 1.52
CA PRO A 94 -9.83 26.67 0.60
C PRO A 94 -9.60 28.08 1.17
N ILE A 95 -8.79 28.87 0.48
CA ILE A 95 -8.68 30.32 0.72
C ILE A 95 -10.05 30.89 0.37
N LYS A 96 -10.85 31.18 1.40
CA LYS A 96 -12.14 31.87 1.32
C LYS A 96 -11.97 33.12 0.46
N GLN A 97 -12.58 33.11 -0.72
CA GLN A 97 -12.82 34.29 -1.55
C GLN A 97 -13.82 35.21 -0.82
N LYS A 98 -13.38 35.91 0.23
CA LYS A 98 -14.15 36.96 0.93
C LYS A 98 -13.55 38.36 0.75
N LYS A 99 -12.57 38.53 -0.15
CA LYS A 99 -11.83 39.80 -0.30
C LYS A 99 -12.27 40.70 -1.46
N GLN A 100 -13.26 40.31 -2.27
CA GLN A 100 -13.68 41.12 -3.43
C GLN A 100 -14.84 42.08 -3.16
N GLU A 101 -15.66 41.85 -2.14
CA GLU A 101 -16.84 42.71 -1.90
C GLU A 101 -16.53 43.98 -1.08
N ALA A 102 -15.46 43.95 -0.26
CA ALA A 102 -15.04 45.10 0.54
C ALA A 102 -14.28 46.19 -0.26
N LYS A 103 -13.85 45.91 -1.50
CA LYS A 103 -13.16 46.89 -2.37
C LYS A 103 -14.07 47.59 -3.39
N LYS A 104 -15.30 47.13 -3.59
CA LYS A 104 -16.27 47.83 -4.47
C LYS A 104 -17.08 48.89 -3.72
N ARG A 105 -17.39 48.70 -2.43
CA ARG A 105 -18.20 49.66 -1.65
C ARG A 105 -17.47 50.96 -1.27
N THR A 106 -16.14 51.00 -1.27
CA THR A 106 -15.36 52.22 -0.95
C THR A 106 -15.09 53.11 -2.15
N ARG A 107 -15.49 52.71 -3.37
CA ARG A 107 -15.26 53.51 -4.59
C ARG A 107 -16.50 54.29 -5.06
N GLU A 108 -17.70 53.94 -4.57
CA GLU A 108 -18.94 54.69 -4.85
C GLU A 108 -19.25 55.79 -3.82
N ASN A 109 -18.77 55.68 -2.57
CA ASN A 109 -19.06 56.67 -1.53
C ASN A 109 -18.27 58.00 -1.66
N ASN A 110 -17.22 58.05 -2.49
CA ASN A 110 -16.38 59.25 -2.67
C ASN A 110 -16.79 60.14 -3.85
N TYR A 111 -17.83 59.80 -4.62
CA TYR A 111 -18.34 60.66 -5.70
C TYR A 111 -19.69 61.35 -5.37
N ARG A 112 -20.33 61.00 -4.25
CA ARG A 112 -21.63 61.59 -3.85
C ARG A 112 -21.55 62.65 -2.76
N SER A 113 -20.35 63.04 -2.34
CA SER A 113 -20.10 64.05 -1.30
C SER A 113 -19.21 65.21 -1.79
N SER A 114 -19.38 65.62 -3.06
CA SER A 114 -18.72 66.84 -3.60
C SER A 114 -19.69 67.78 -4.34
N PHE A 115 -21.00 67.54 -4.27
CA PHE A 115 -22.02 68.48 -4.72
C PHE A 115 -23.17 68.48 -3.72
N GLY A 116 -23.25 69.55 -2.93
CA GLY A 116 -24.21 69.78 -1.85
C GLY A 116 -23.64 70.80 -0.89
#